data_AF-A0A7W1TZW5-F1
#
_entry.id   AF-A0A7W1TZW5-F1
#
_cell.length_a   1.000
_cell.length_b   1.000
_cell.length_c   1.000
_cell.angle_alpha   90.00
_cell.angle_beta   90.00
_cell.angle_gamma   90.00
#
_symmetry.space_group_name_H-M   'P 1'
#
loop_
_entity.id
_entity.type
_entity.pdbx_description
1 polymer ?
#
loop_
_entity_poly.entity_id
_entity_poly.type
_entity_poly.pdbx_seq_one_letter_code
_entity_poly.pdbx_strand_id
1 'polypeptide(L)'
;MFKALNEIVAPEDRFNFLINFVSDELVKKTDELRFYNALYLHADGVRAISKAMEKYHVQFDQQFLAEEKLLKDLGVANPELEATFLRSTLQGISLEYLLSPKDYPLQQMKEMLVARYKIKKDLK
;
A
#
# COMPACT_ATOMS: atom_id res chain seq x y z
N MET A 1 -0.44 11.17 7.14
CA MET A 1 -1.14 10.16 6.30
C MET A 1 -2.57 9.90 6.79
N PHE A 2 -2.79 9.28 7.96
CA PHE A 2 -4.13 8.91 8.44
C PHE A 2 -5.10 10.06 8.66
N LYS A 3 -4.63 11.19 9.20
CA LYS A 3 -5.46 12.38 9.38
C LYS A 3 -6.04 12.86 8.04
N ALA A 4 -5.20 12.93 7.00
CA ALA A 4 -5.61 13.30 5.64
C ALA A 4 -6.52 12.25 4.99
N LEU A 5 -6.29 10.95 5.23
CA LEU A 5 -7.15 9.86 4.73
C LEU A 5 -8.56 9.90 5.33
N ASN A 6 -8.68 10.23 6.62
CA ASN A 6 -9.98 10.28 7.32
C ASN A 6 -10.78 11.56 7.04
N GLU A 7 -10.15 12.60 6.49
CA GLU A 7 -10.80 13.86 6.09
C GLU A 7 -11.49 13.75 4.72
N ILE A 8 -11.09 12.78 3.88
CA ILE A 8 -11.71 12.55 2.57
C ILE A 8 -12.95 11.67 2.74
N VAL A 9 -14.13 12.22 2.40
CA VAL A 9 -15.41 11.54 2.62
C VAL A 9 -15.62 10.37 1.64
N ALA A 10 -15.40 10.60 0.36
CA ALA A 10 -15.64 9.58 -0.68
C ALA A 10 -14.60 8.43 -0.60
N PRO A 11 -15.04 7.16 -0.52
CA PRO A 11 -14.12 6.01 -0.46
C PRO A 11 -13.21 5.90 -1.69
N GLU A 12 -13.73 6.24 -2.87
CA GLU A 12 -13.00 6.22 -4.13
C GLU A 12 -11.87 7.26 -4.12
N ASP A 13 -12.13 8.46 -3.60
CA ASP A 13 -11.12 9.51 -3.46
C ASP A 13 -10.07 9.17 -2.40
N ARG A 14 -10.49 8.53 -1.29
CA ARG A 14 -9.55 7.99 -0.29
C ARG A 14 -8.61 6.96 -0.90
N PHE A 15 -9.13 6.07 -1.73
CA PHE A 15 -8.34 5.07 -2.42
C PHE A 15 -7.36 5.73 -3.40
N ASN A 16 -7.83 6.65 -4.25
CA ASN A 16 -6.97 7.40 -5.16
C ASN A 16 -5.86 8.14 -4.41
N PHE A 17 -6.18 8.78 -3.29
CA PHE A 17 -5.20 9.44 -2.44
C PHE A 17 -4.16 8.46 -1.90
N LEU A 18 -4.58 7.30 -1.38
CA LEU A 18 -3.67 6.27 -0.88
C LEU A 18 -2.69 5.81 -1.96
N ILE A 19 -3.18 5.45 -3.15
CA ILE A 19 -2.35 4.96 -4.25
C ILE A 19 -1.37 6.03 -4.72
N ASN A 20 -1.83 7.28 -4.85
CA ASN A 20 -0.97 8.40 -5.22
C ASN A 20 0.09 8.67 -4.16
N PHE A 21 -0.31 8.72 -2.88
CA PHE A 21 0.61 8.95 -1.77
C PHE A 21 1.73 7.90 -1.74
N VAL A 22 1.38 6.61 -1.79
CA VAL A 22 2.38 5.52 -1.76
C VAL A 22 3.34 5.61 -2.95
N SER A 23 2.80 5.90 -4.14
CA SER A 23 3.62 6.01 -5.35
C SER A 23 4.53 7.24 -5.34
N ASP A 24 4.04 8.37 -4.83
CA ASP A 24 4.81 9.59 -4.72
C ASP A 24 5.96 9.43 -3.71
N GLU A 25 5.70 8.76 -2.58
CA GLU A 25 6.75 8.42 -1.62
C GLU A 25 7.78 7.47 -2.23
N LEU A 26 7.35 6.49 -3.02
CA LEU A 26 8.23 5.57 -3.74
C LEU A 26 9.22 6.31 -4.67
N VAL A 27 8.73 7.30 -5.41
CA VAL A 27 9.55 8.15 -6.29
C VAL A 27 10.46 9.08 -5.47
N LYS A 28 9.92 9.75 -4.43
CA LYS A 28 10.68 10.73 -3.63
C LYS A 28 11.78 10.08 -2.78
N LYS A 29 11.58 8.85 -2.33
CA LYS A 29 12.44 8.15 -1.37
C LYS A 29 13.08 6.90 -1.95
N THR A 30 13.24 6.82 -3.27
CA THR A 30 13.72 5.60 -3.96
C THR A 30 14.98 5.01 -3.32
N ASP A 31 16.02 5.82 -3.07
CA ASP A 31 17.28 5.30 -2.53
C ASP A 31 17.18 4.87 -1.05
N GLU A 32 16.41 5.60 -0.24
CA GLU A 32 16.11 5.24 1.14
C GLU A 32 15.34 3.90 1.19
N LEU A 33 14.34 3.75 0.32
CA LEU A 33 13.52 2.54 0.23
C LEU A 33 14.31 1.35 -0.32
N ARG A 34 15.27 1.56 -1.24
CA ARG A 34 16.22 0.51 -1.65
C ARG A 34 17.05 0.03 -0.47
N PHE A 35 17.59 0.95 0.32
CA PHE A 35 18.37 0.61 1.50
C PHE A 35 17.54 -0.19 2.51
N TYR A 36 16.31 0.25 2.81
CA TYR A 36 15.42 -0.50 3.69
C TYR A 36 15.07 -1.88 3.13
N ASN A 37 14.73 -2.01 1.85
CA ASN A 37 14.44 -3.30 1.24
C ASN A 37 15.65 -4.24 1.26
N ALA A 38 16.87 -3.72 1.02
CA ALA A 38 18.09 -4.50 1.13
C ALA A 38 18.28 -5.03 2.56
N LEU A 39 18.12 -4.17 3.57
CA LEU A 39 18.16 -4.59 4.97
C LEU A 39 17.12 -5.66 5.29
N TYR A 40 15.90 -5.51 4.77
CA TYR A 40 14.79 -6.41 5.06
C TYR A 40 14.98 -7.84 4.54
N LEU A 41 15.84 -8.02 3.54
CA LEU A 41 16.15 -9.33 2.96
C LEU A 41 17.34 -10.02 3.63
N HIS A 42 18.08 -9.33 4.50
CA HIS A 42 19.10 -9.95 5.34
C HIS A 42 18.48 -10.61 6.58
N ALA A 43 18.99 -11.79 6.97
CA ALA A 43 18.48 -12.53 8.14
C ALA A 43 18.45 -11.70 9.43
N ASP A 44 19.42 -10.80 9.61
CA ASP A 44 19.50 -9.90 10.76
C ASP A 44 18.44 -8.80 10.69
N GLY A 45 18.18 -8.29 9.47
CA GLY A 45 17.13 -7.32 9.22
C GLY A 45 15.74 -7.91 9.41
N VAL A 46 15.49 -9.14 8.96
CA VAL A 46 14.23 -9.86 9.23
C VAL A 46 13.97 -9.92 10.74
N ARG A 47 14.98 -10.32 11.54
CA ARG A 47 14.84 -10.36 13.01
C ARG A 47 14.58 -8.97 13.61
N ALA A 48 15.25 -7.92 13.11
CA ALA A 48 15.04 -6.56 13.57
C ALA A 48 13.62 -6.05 13.25
N ILE A 49 13.11 -6.33 12.05
CA ILE A 49 11.74 -6.01 11.66
C ILE A 49 10.74 -6.76 12.53
N SER A 50 10.90 -8.07 12.73
CA SER A 50 9.96 -8.84 13.56
C SER A 50 9.83 -8.24 14.96
N LYS A 51 10.96 -7.86 15.58
CA LYS A 51 10.96 -7.16 16.87
C LYS A 51 10.31 -5.77 16.79
N ALA A 52 10.52 -5.03 15.70
CA ALA A 52 9.90 -3.74 15.51
C ALA A 52 8.38 -3.87 15.31
N MET A 53 7.92 -4.86 14.53
CA MET A 53 6.51 -5.18 14.34
C MET A 53 5.85 -5.58 15.66
N GLU A 54 6.52 -6.36 16.50
CA GLU A 54 6.04 -6.70 17.83
C GLU A 54 5.93 -5.45 18.73
N LYS A 55 6.98 -4.62 18.74
CA LYS A 55 7.03 -3.38 19.54
C LYS A 55 5.98 -2.35 19.11
N TYR A 56 5.71 -2.24 17.81
CA TYR A 56 4.83 -1.24 17.21
C TYR A 56 3.54 -1.86 16.65
N HIS A 57 3.13 -3.04 17.16
CA HIS A 57 1.98 -3.79 16.64
C HIS A 57 0.72 -2.93 16.60
N VAL A 58 0.44 -2.15 17.65
CA VAL A 58 -0.73 -1.26 17.70
C VAL A 58 -0.78 -0.30 16.52
N GLN A 59 0.34 0.29 16.12
CA GLN A 59 0.38 1.20 14.97
C GLN A 59 0.16 0.45 13.65
N PHE A 60 0.78 -0.73 13.50
CA PHE A 60 0.60 -1.57 12.31
C PHE A 60 -0.83 -2.10 12.17
N ASP A 61 -1.44 -2.51 13.28
CA ASP A 61 -2.81 -2.99 13.36
C ASP A 61 -3.79 -1.86 13.03
N GLN A 62 -3.59 -0.66 13.58
CA GLN A 62 -4.39 0.52 13.22
C GLN A 62 -4.29 0.85 11.73
N GLN A 63 -3.09 0.71 11.14
CA GLN A 63 -2.90 0.92 9.71
C GLN A 63 -3.65 -0.13 8.89
N PHE A 64 -3.57 -1.41 9.27
CA PHE A 64 -4.30 -2.48 8.60
C PHE A 64 -5.81 -2.30 8.70
N LEU A 65 -6.32 -1.97 9.88
CA LEU A 65 -7.74 -1.69 10.11
C LEU A 65 -8.25 -0.51 9.28
N ALA A 66 -7.42 0.52 9.06
CA ALA A 66 -7.78 1.65 8.21
C ALA A 66 -7.91 1.24 6.72
N GLU A 67 -7.01 0.41 6.23
CA GLU A 67 -7.05 -0.14 4.87
C GLU A 67 -8.24 -1.08 4.68
N GLU A 68 -8.49 -1.96 5.66
CA GLU A 68 -9.66 -2.84 5.68
C GLU A 68 -10.96 -2.03 5.65
N LYS A 69 -11.06 -0.99 6.50
CA LYS A 69 -12.23 -0.10 6.51
C LYS A 69 -12.41 0.62 5.17
N LEU A 70 -11.34 1.08 4.54
CA LEU A 70 -11.41 1.68 3.20
C LEU A 70 -11.96 0.69 2.17
N LEU A 71 -11.48 -0.54 2.16
CA LEU A 71 -11.95 -1.58 1.23
C LEU A 71 -13.39 -2.01 1.50
N LYS A 72 -13.80 -2.03 2.76
CA LYS A 72 -15.20 -2.21 3.15
C LYS A 72 -16.08 -1.07 2.63
N ASP A 73 -15.64 0.17 2.80
CA ASP A 73 -16.35 1.36 2.32
C ASP A 73 -16.45 1.39 0.77
N LEU A 74 -15.55 0.71 0.06
CA LEU A 74 -15.58 0.50 -1.40
C LEU A 74 -16.49 -0.67 -1.84
N GLY A 75 -17.10 -1.41 -0.91
CA GLY A 75 -18.01 -2.52 -1.23
C GLY A 75 -17.32 -3.84 -1.56
N VAL A 76 -16.06 -4.04 -1.15
CA VAL A 76 -15.36 -5.31 -1.36
C VAL A 76 -15.95 -6.41 -0.46
N ALA A 77 -16.19 -7.60 -1.05
CA ALA A 77 -16.83 -8.73 -0.35
C ALA A 77 -16.01 -9.29 0.83
N ASN A 78 -14.67 -9.33 0.72
CA ASN A 78 -13.78 -9.73 1.80
C ASN A 78 -12.67 -8.67 1.98
N PRO A 79 -12.93 -7.62 2.77
CA PRO A 79 -12.01 -6.49 2.94
C PRO A 79 -10.64 -6.88 3.52
N GLU A 80 -10.59 -7.85 4.43
CA GLU A 80 -9.35 -8.30 5.07
C GLU A 80 -8.41 -8.99 4.06
N LEU A 81 -8.94 -9.97 3.32
CA LEU A 81 -8.17 -10.68 2.31
C LEU A 81 -7.76 -9.73 1.18
N GLU A 82 -8.64 -8.81 0.78
CA GLU A 82 -8.33 -7.82 -0.24
C GLU A 82 -7.31 -6.78 0.27
N ALA A 83 -7.28 -6.43 1.56
CA ALA A 83 -6.24 -5.57 2.15
C ALA A 83 -4.87 -6.25 2.03
N THR A 84 -4.81 -7.54 2.33
CA THR A 84 -3.59 -8.35 2.15
C THR A 84 -3.15 -8.39 0.67
N PHE A 85 -4.10 -8.56 -0.25
CA PHE A 85 -3.83 -8.54 -1.69
C PHE A 85 -3.32 -7.18 -2.16
N LEU A 86 -3.94 -6.09 -1.72
CA LEU A 86 -3.54 -4.72 -2.04
C LEU A 86 -2.12 -4.44 -1.57
N ARG A 87 -1.79 -4.77 -0.31
CA ARG A 87 -0.44 -4.63 0.25
C ARG A 87 0.59 -5.41 -0.56
N SER A 88 0.29 -6.67 -0.85
CA SER A 88 1.18 -7.52 -1.65
C SER A 88 1.42 -6.94 -3.05
N THR A 89 0.37 -6.41 -3.67
CA THR A 89 0.45 -5.77 -4.99
C THR A 89 1.30 -4.50 -4.93
N LEU A 90 1.07 -3.63 -3.96
CA LEU A 90 1.86 -2.40 -3.76
C LEU A 90 3.33 -2.71 -3.46
N GLN A 91 3.61 -3.76 -2.70
CA GLN A 91 4.97 -4.18 -2.39
C GLN A 91 5.68 -4.74 -3.63
N GLY A 92 4.99 -5.54 -4.46
CA GLY A 92 5.52 -6.01 -5.74
C GLY A 92 5.81 -4.85 -6.71
N ILE A 93 4.86 -3.90 -6.84
CA ILE A 93 5.04 -2.68 -7.63
C ILE A 93 6.25 -1.89 -7.13
N SER A 94 6.37 -1.73 -5.82
CA SER A 94 7.49 -1.02 -5.21
C SER A 94 8.80 -1.71 -5.55
N LEU A 95 8.91 -3.03 -5.35
CA LEU A 95 10.15 -3.76 -5.61
C LEU A 95 10.59 -3.65 -7.07
N GLU A 96 9.69 -3.88 -8.02
CA GLU A 96 9.98 -3.76 -9.45
C GLU A 96 10.43 -2.34 -9.83
N TYR A 97 9.77 -1.30 -9.31
CA TYR A 97 10.19 0.08 -9.53
C TYR A 97 11.57 0.36 -8.93
N LEU A 98 11.86 -0.13 -7.72
CA LEU A 98 13.16 0.08 -7.09
C LEU A 98 14.29 -0.57 -7.89
N LEU A 99 14.02 -1.69 -8.60
CA LEU A 99 14.99 -2.38 -9.46
C LEU A 99 15.23 -1.62 -10.78
N SER A 100 14.20 -1.07 -11.42
CA SER A 100 14.35 -0.28 -12.65
C SER A 100 13.42 0.94 -12.69
N PRO A 101 13.76 2.05 -12.00
CA PRO A 101 12.85 3.19 -11.87
C PRO A 101 12.65 3.98 -13.16
N LYS A 102 13.55 3.81 -14.14
CA LYS A 102 13.47 4.48 -15.45
C LYS A 102 12.59 3.74 -16.44
N ASP A 103 12.58 2.41 -16.38
CA ASP A 103 11.87 1.56 -17.35
C ASP A 103 10.56 1.01 -16.79
N TYR A 104 10.36 1.07 -15.47
CA TYR A 104 9.15 0.56 -14.84
C TYR A 104 7.95 1.49 -15.11
N PRO A 105 6.81 0.96 -15.61
CA PRO A 105 5.64 1.75 -15.98
C PRO A 105 4.78 2.11 -14.77
N LEU A 106 5.34 2.85 -13.80
CA LEU A 106 4.70 3.13 -12.51
C LEU A 106 3.31 3.77 -12.67
N GLN A 107 3.17 4.73 -13.58
CA GLN A 107 1.92 5.43 -13.80
C GLN A 107 0.82 4.50 -14.32
N GLN A 108 1.13 3.63 -15.27
CA GLN A 108 0.18 2.63 -15.80
C GLN A 108 -0.22 1.62 -14.71
N MET A 109 0.73 1.20 -13.87
CA MET A 109 0.45 0.28 -12.76
C MET A 109 -0.50 0.92 -11.72
N LYS A 110 -0.33 2.22 -11.42
CA LYS A 110 -1.27 2.98 -10.58
C LYS A 110 -2.67 3.00 -11.19
N GLU A 111 -2.77 3.30 -12.48
CA GLU A 111 -4.06 3.39 -13.19
C GLU A 111 -4.77 2.04 -13.22
N MET A 112 -4.05 0.95 -13.48
CA MET A 112 -4.58 -0.42 -13.42
C MET A 112 -5.10 -0.77 -12.02
N LEU A 113 -4.33 -0.41 -10.98
CA LEU A 113 -4.73 -0.66 -9.61
C LEU A 113 -5.99 0.14 -9.24
N VAL A 114 -6.05 1.43 -9.56
CA VAL A 114 -7.23 2.26 -9.36
C VAL A 114 -8.45 1.73 -10.11
N ALA A 115 -8.28 1.31 -11.37
CA ALA A 115 -9.37 0.76 -12.17
C ALA A 115 -9.98 -0.50 -11.55
N ARG A 116 -9.16 -1.39 -10.95
CA ARG A 116 -9.62 -2.60 -10.26
C ARG A 116 -10.64 -2.30 -9.16
N TYR A 117 -10.47 -1.19 -8.44
CA TYR A 117 -11.33 -0.82 -7.31
C TYR A 117 -12.44 0.17 -7.66
N LYS A 118 -12.42 0.76 -8.86
CA LYS A 118 -13.55 1.56 -9.40
C LYS A 118 -14.72 0.70 -9.88
N ILE A 119 -14.47 -0.52 -10.34
CA ILE A 119 -15.45 -1.35 -11.09
C ILE A 119 -16.38 -2.19 -10.18
N LYS A 120 -16.13 -2.28 -8.87
CA LYS A 120 -16.90 -3.19 -7.99
C LYS A 120 -18.29 -2.70 -7.52
N LYS A 121 -18.81 -1.59 -8.07
CA LYS A 121 -20.18 -1.10 -7.76
C LYS A 121 -21.30 -1.96 -8.39
N ASP A 122 -20.98 -2.75 -9.42
CA ASP A 122 -21.99 -3.39 -10.29
C ASP A 122 -22.15 -4.91 -10.09
N LEU A 123 -21.62 -5.49 -9.01
CA LEU A 123 -21.91 -6.88 -8.63
C LEU A 123 -22.77 -6.89 -7.37
N LYS A 124 -24.06 -6.58 -7.55
CA LYS A 124 -25.14 -6.94 -6.63
C LYS A 124 -25.92 -8.11 -7.19
#